data_AF-A0A9E5EZ18-F1
#
_entry.id   AF-A0A9E5EZ18-F1
#
_cell.length_a   1.000
_cell.length_b   1.000
_cell.length_c   1.000
_cell.angle_alpha   90.00
_cell.angle_beta   90.00
_cell.angle_gamma   90.00
#
_symmetry.space_group_name_H-M   'P 1'
#
loop_
_entity.id
_entity.type
_entity.pdbx_description
1 polymer ?
#
loop_
_entity_poly.entity_id
_entity_poly.type
_entity_poly.pdbx_seq_one_letter_code
_entity_poly.pdbx_strand_id
1 'polypeptide(L)'
;ATGPRGRILQEDVHQAKSIHSENAQEPVISYVSKMSSKQVASPRARRLASSLGIDWKRLIGSGAGGRIRECDVKAASTNLPSAITSAGKAQRIPISKKRRLIAQRLVASRQLTVPVTLTTKADATNLVNLRNQFKSTNGTHPIPSFQDIITKLVAEVLKEHMFLAGRWDEDAIVLPAHHELHIG
;
A
#
# COMPACT_ATOMS: atom_id res chain seq x y z
N ALA A 1 32.44 20.06 22.53
CA ALA A 1 32.16 18.92 23.43
C ALA A 1 33.24 18.93 24.50
N THR A 2 32.98 19.69 25.57
CA THR A 2 34.04 20.16 26.47
C THR A 2 33.82 19.68 27.90
N GLY A 3 33.03 18.61 28.09
CA GLY A 3 32.82 17.94 29.38
C GLY A 3 33.63 16.63 29.51
N PRO A 4 33.99 16.21 30.74
CA PRO A 4 34.72 14.96 30.95
C PRO A 4 33.87 13.75 30.52
N ARG A 5 34.48 12.85 29.73
CA ARG A 5 33.85 11.70 29.03
C ARG A 5 32.90 12.04 27.87
N GLY A 6 33.07 13.17 27.18
CA GLY A 6 32.39 13.44 25.90
C GLY A 6 30.89 13.74 26.02
N ARG A 7 30.41 14.11 27.22
CA ARG A 7 29.05 14.60 27.43
C ARG A 7 28.92 16.04 26.94
N ILE A 8 27.84 16.31 26.20
CA ILE A 8 27.44 17.67 25.81
C ILE A 8 26.78 18.32 27.03
N LEU A 9 27.31 19.45 27.49
CA LEU A 9 26.78 20.18 28.64
C LEU A 9 25.71 21.20 28.20
N GLN A 10 24.90 21.69 29.13
CA GLN A 10 23.83 22.64 28.85
C GLN A 10 24.37 23.96 28.26
N GLU A 11 25.61 24.33 28.61
CA GLU A 11 26.36 25.45 28.05
C GLU A 11 26.77 25.24 26.57
N ASP A 12 27.10 24.02 26.17
CA ASP A 12 27.41 23.67 24.77
C ASP A 12 26.14 23.83 23.88
N VAL A 13 24.95 23.57 24.43
CA VAL A 13 23.66 23.73 23.74
C VAL A 13 23.30 25.22 23.58
N HIS A 14 23.63 26.06 24.57
CA HIS A 14 23.40 27.50 24.48
C HIS A 14 24.35 28.17 23.48
N GLN A 15 25.63 27.78 23.41
CA GLN A 15 26.57 28.30 22.42
C GLN A 15 26.20 27.93 20.98
N ALA A 16 25.72 26.70 20.74
CA ALA A 16 25.24 26.29 19.42
C ALA A 16 23.98 27.08 18.97
N LYS A 17 23.12 27.48 19.92
CA LYS A 17 21.90 28.26 19.64
C LYS A 17 22.20 29.73 19.34
N SER A 18 23.25 30.30 19.91
CA SER A 18 23.69 31.68 19.64
C SER A 18 24.52 31.84 18.36
N ILE A 19 25.05 30.75 17.78
CA ILE A 19 25.84 30.81 16.53
C ILE A 19 24.94 30.77 15.26
N HIS A 20 23.62 30.55 15.41
CA HIS A 20 22.68 30.43 14.28
C HIS A 20 21.63 31.56 14.18
N SER A 21 21.78 32.69 14.89
CA SER A 21 20.85 33.82 14.78
C SER A 21 21.43 35.10 14.15
N GLU A 22 22.49 34.99 13.36
CA GLU A 22 23.16 36.19 12.81
C GLU A 22 23.85 35.96 11.46
N ASN A 23 23.15 35.36 10.48
CA ASN A 23 23.33 35.70 9.06
C ASN A 23 22.31 34.96 8.17
N ALA A 24 21.23 35.62 7.81
CA ALA A 24 20.36 35.21 6.69
C ALA A 24 19.94 36.47 5.93
N GLN A 25 20.92 37.12 5.29
CA GLN A 25 20.64 38.02 4.17
C GLN A 25 20.23 37.16 2.98
N GLU A 26 18.93 36.89 2.84
CA GLU A 26 18.38 36.46 1.56
C GLU A 26 18.28 37.68 0.62
N PRO A 27 18.70 37.56 -0.64
CA PRO A 27 18.77 38.68 -1.55
C PRO A 27 17.38 39.22 -1.85
N VAL A 28 17.21 40.53 -1.63
CA VAL A 28 16.08 41.31 -2.13
C VAL A 28 16.03 41.19 -3.65
N ILE A 29 15.22 40.25 -4.15
CA ILE A 29 14.80 40.28 -5.56
C ILE A 29 13.91 41.51 -5.68
N SER A 30 14.50 42.59 -6.17
CA SER A 30 13.79 43.78 -6.60
C SER A 30 12.73 43.37 -7.62
N TYR A 31 11.46 43.38 -7.21
CA TYR A 31 10.35 43.34 -8.15
C TYR A 31 10.40 44.65 -8.93
N VAL A 32 11.16 44.66 -10.03
CA VAL A 32 11.01 45.69 -11.06
C VAL A 32 9.63 45.48 -11.64
N SER A 33 8.68 46.24 -11.08
CA SER A 33 7.43 46.60 -11.74
C SER A 33 7.77 47.08 -13.14
N LYS A 34 7.51 46.24 -14.13
CA LYS A 34 7.45 46.65 -15.52
C LYS A 34 6.07 46.32 -16.05
N MET A 35 5.23 47.34 -15.92
CA MET A 35 4.16 47.75 -16.83
C MET A 35 3.37 46.60 -17.47
N SER A 36 2.11 46.50 -17.05
CA SER A 36 1.06 45.75 -17.72
C SER A 36 0.91 46.16 -19.19
N SER A 37 1.75 45.64 -20.07
CA SER A 37 1.42 45.49 -21.47
C SER A 37 0.53 44.25 -21.55
N LYS A 38 -0.65 44.39 -22.18
CA LYS A 38 -1.57 43.29 -22.43
C LYS A 38 -0.85 42.28 -23.33
N GLN A 39 -0.16 41.31 -22.74
CA GLN A 39 0.63 40.33 -23.47
C GLN A 39 -0.30 39.51 -24.36
N VAL A 40 -0.11 39.65 -25.67
CA VAL A 40 -0.88 38.91 -26.67
C VAL A 40 -0.01 37.74 -27.13
N ALA A 41 -0.52 36.51 -27.05
CA ALA A 41 0.11 35.34 -27.66
C ALA A 41 -0.50 35.08 -29.04
N SER A 42 0.33 34.65 -29.99
CA SER A 42 -0.17 34.15 -31.28
C SER A 42 -1.02 32.88 -31.08
N PRO A 43 -2.04 32.62 -31.92
CA PRO A 43 -2.91 31.45 -31.76
C PRO A 43 -2.15 30.11 -31.78
N ARG A 44 -1.07 30.01 -32.57
CA ARG A 44 -0.19 28.84 -32.60
C ARG A 44 0.60 28.66 -31.31
N ALA A 45 1.16 29.74 -30.76
CA ALA A 45 1.86 29.69 -29.47
C ALA A 45 0.93 29.28 -28.32
N ARG A 46 -0.32 29.77 -28.29
CA ARG A 46 -1.30 29.40 -27.26
C ARG A 46 -1.64 27.91 -27.30
N ARG A 47 -1.86 27.34 -28.51
CA ARG A 47 -2.10 25.90 -28.65
C ARG A 47 -0.91 25.07 -28.18
N LEU A 48 0.31 25.46 -28.57
CA LEU A 48 1.52 24.73 -28.21
C LEU A 48 1.84 24.84 -26.71
N ALA A 49 1.58 25.99 -26.09
CA ALA A 49 1.72 26.18 -24.65
C ALA A 49 0.72 25.32 -23.86
N SER A 50 -0.54 25.26 -24.33
CA SER A 50 -1.56 24.38 -23.74
C SER A 50 -1.21 22.89 -23.87
N SER A 51 -0.65 22.44 -24.99
CA SER A 51 -0.23 21.03 -25.15
C SER A 51 0.98 20.65 -24.29
N LEU A 52 1.86 21.61 -24.00
CA LEU A 52 3.07 21.37 -23.18
C LEU A 52 2.88 21.73 -21.70
N GLY A 53 1.70 22.20 -21.30
CA GLY A 53 1.41 22.61 -19.91
C GLY A 53 2.17 23.85 -19.45
N ILE A 54 2.64 24.69 -20.37
CA ILE A 54 3.47 25.88 -20.07
C ILE A 54 2.57 27.12 -19.95
N ASP A 55 2.68 27.87 -18.86
CA ASP A 55 1.96 29.13 -18.69
C ASP A 55 2.60 30.25 -19.52
N TRP A 56 2.07 30.44 -20.73
CA TRP A 56 2.57 31.43 -21.69
C TRP A 56 2.47 32.88 -21.20
N LYS A 57 1.62 33.19 -20.21
CA LYS A 57 1.52 34.54 -19.64
C LYS A 57 2.76 34.96 -18.84
N ARG A 58 3.65 34.02 -18.54
CA ARG A 58 4.91 34.28 -17.84
C ARG A 58 6.10 34.31 -18.80
N LEU A 59 5.87 34.08 -20.09
CA LEU A 59 6.91 34.08 -21.11
C LEU A 59 7.10 35.47 -21.70
N ILE A 60 8.36 35.85 -21.87
CA ILE A 60 8.74 37.08 -22.57
C ILE A 60 8.68 36.79 -24.07
N GLY A 61 7.74 37.42 -24.78
CA GLY A 61 7.54 37.21 -26.21
C GLY A 61 8.52 38.01 -27.06
N SER A 62 9.14 37.37 -28.05
CA SER A 62 10.13 38.00 -28.94
C SER A 62 9.51 38.68 -30.18
N GLY A 63 8.18 38.70 -30.32
CA GLY A 63 7.48 39.29 -31.46
C GLY A 63 7.25 40.81 -31.36
N ALA A 64 7.00 41.46 -32.50
CA ALA A 64 6.67 42.89 -32.56
C ALA A 64 5.53 43.26 -31.59
N GLY A 65 5.80 44.22 -30.69
CA GLY A 65 4.88 44.63 -29.62
C GLY A 65 4.82 43.70 -28.41
N GLY A 66 5.82 42.84 -28.18
CA GLY A 66 5.87 41.91 -27.03
C GLY A 66 4.99 40.67 -27.20
N ARG A 67 4.70 40.29 -28.46
CA ARG A 67 3.84 39.15 -28.79
C ARG A 67 4.58 37.83 -28.65
N ILE A 68 3.97 36.85 -27.98
CA ILE A 68 4.57 35.51 -27.78
C ILE A 68 4.39 34.66 -29.04
N ARG A 69 5.52 34.19 -29.59
CA ARG A 69 5.59 33.32 -30.77
C ARG A 69 5.81 31.86 -30.37
N GLU A 70 5.60 30.97 -31.33
CA GLU A 70 5.75 29.53 -31.14
C GLU A 70 7.19 29.15 -30.70
N CYS A 71 8.20 29.86 -31.23
CA CYS A 71 9.60 29.65 -30.89
C CYS A 71 9.89 29.93 -29.41
N ASP A 72 9.22 30.93 -28.82
CA ASP A 72 9.42 31.32 -27.41
C ASP A 72 8.90 30.23 -26.47
N VAL A 73 7.77 29.59 -26.82
CA VAL A 73 7.19 28.48 -26.06
C VAL A 73 8.04 27.21 -26.20
N LYS A 74 8.57 26.95 -27.40
CA LYS A 74 9.50 25.83 -27.64
C LYS A 74 10.79 26.01 -26.85
N ALA A 75 11.38 27.20 -26.85
CA ALA A 75 12.57 27.51 -26.07
C ALA A 75 12.34 27.34 -24.56
N ALA A 76 11.17 27.76 -24.07
CA ALA A 76 10.77 27.54 -22.68
C ALA A 76 10.63 26.04 -22.34
N SER A 77 10.14 25.23 -23.29
CA SER A 77 10.02 23.77 -23.11
C SER A 77 11.37 23.06 -22.98
N THR A 78 12.39 23.52 -23.71
CA THR A 78 13.75 22.96 -23.66
C THR A 78 14.49 23.33 -22.38
N ASN A 79 14.15 24.47 -21.77
CA ASN A 79 14.80 24.99 -20.56
C ASN A 79 14.07 24.65 -19.25
N LEU A 80 13.01 23.84 -19.28
CA LEU A 80 12.48 23.26 -18.05
C LEU A 80 13.45 22.17 -17.58
N PRO A 81 14.11 22.32 -16.40
CA PRO A 81 14.77 21.18 -15.80
C PRO A 81 13.69 20.11 -15.63
N SER A 82 13.87 18.98 -16.33
CA SER A 82 12.96 17.85 -16.25
C SER A 82 12.91 17.41 -14.80
N ALA A 83 11.88 17.84 -14.09
CA ALA A 83 11.69 17.55 -12.69
C ALA A 83 11.36 16.06 -12.57
N ILE A 84 12.40 15.24 -12.40
CA ILE A 84 12.31 13.88 -11.88
C ILE A 84 11.97 13.99 -10.39
N THR A 85 10.79 14.52 -10.07
CA THR A 85 10.21 14.57 -8.72
C THR A 85 8.73 14.23 -8.78
N SER A 86 8.42 13.08 -9.36
CA SER A 86 7.23 12.30 -9.02
C SER A 86 7.66 11.01 -8.30
N ALA A 87 8.42 11.17 -7.20
CA ALA A 87 8.41 10.15 -6.16
C ALA A 87 6.97 10.08 -5.64
N GLY A 88 6.20 9.12 -6.14
CA GLY A 88 4.78 8.95 -5.86
C GLY A 88 4.53 8.98 -4.37
N LYS A 89 3.81 10.00 -3.89
CA LYS A 89 3.44 10.10 -2.48
C LYS A 89 2.65 8.84 -2.11
N ALA A 90 3.09 8.14 -1.06
CA ALA A 90 2.41 6.94 -0.58
C ALA A 90 0.94 7.26 -0.26
N GLN A 91 0.02 6.63 -1.01
CA GLN A 91 -1.41 6.78 -0.79
C GLN A 91 -1.83 5.91 0.40
N ARG A 92 -2.43 6.52 1.43
CA ARG A 92 -3.04 5.80 2.54
C ARG A 92 -4.50 5.50 2.23
N ILE A 93 -4.86 4.21 2.18
CA ILE A 93 -6.24 3.75 2.01
C ILE A 93 -6.76 3.27 3.37
N PRO A 94 -7.87 3.82 3.90
CA PRO A 94 -8.43 3.36 5.17
C PRO A 94 -9.00 1.94 5.04
N ILE A 95 -8.74 1.09 6.03
CA ILE A 95 -9.26 -0.28 6.08
C ILE A 95 -10.66 -0.34 6.70
N SER A 96 -11.49 -1.26 6.21
CA SER A 96 -12.80 -1.54 6.79
C SER A 96 -12.69 -2.18 8.18
N LYS A 97 -13.74 -2.04 9.01
CA LYS A 97 -13.81 -2.66 10.35
C LYS A 97 -13.67 -4.19 10.28
N LYS A 98 -14.30 -4.84 9.28
CA LYS A 98 -14.19 -6.30 9.07
C LYS A 98 -12.75 -6.72 8.80
N ARG A 99 -12.06 -6.02 7.90
CA ARG A 99 -10.65 -6.29 7.57
C ARG A 99 -9.75 -6.10 8.79
N ARG A 100 -10.01 -5.06 9.60
CA ARG A 100 -9.29 -4.83 10.86
C ARG A 100 -9.46 -6.00 11.83
N LEU A 101 -10.69 -6.49 12.02
CA LEU A 101 -10.96 -7.61 12.92
C LEU A 101 -10.29 -8.91 12.46
N ILE A 102 -10.36 -9.21 11.16
CA ILE A 102 -9.67 -10.38 10.59
C ILE A 102 -8.16 -10.26 10.83
N ALA A 103 -7.56 -9.10 10.54
CA ALA A 103 -6.13 -8.88 10.77
C ALA A 103 -5.75 -9.06 12.25
N GLN A 104 -6.56 -8.54 13.18
CA GLN A 104 -6.32 -8.70 14.62
C GLN A 104 -6.34 -10.18 15.04
N ARG A 105 -7.32 -10.95 14.57
CA ARG A 105 -7.41 -12.40 14.88
C ARG A 105 -6.26 -13.21 14.28
N LEU A 106 -5.86 -12.88 13.05
CA LEU A 106 -4.73 -13.53 12.38
C LEU A 106 -3.41 -13.25 13.12
N VAL A 107 -3.18 -12.01 13.55
CA VAL A 107 -1.99 -11.65 14.33
C VAL A 107 -1.99 -12.38 15.68
N ALA A 108 -3.12 -12.38 16.39
CA ALA A 108 -3.24 -13.09 17.66
C ALA A 108 -2.96 -14.60 17.50
N SER A 109 -3.56 -15.26 16.51
CA SER A 109 -3.32 -16.69 16.24
C SER A 109 -1.85 -16.98 15.94
N ARG A 110 -1.18 -16.12 15.17
CA ARG A 110 0.23 -16.32 14.81
C ARG A 110 1.20 -16.11 15.98
N GLN A 111 0.81 -15.29 16.95
CA GLN A 111 1.61 -14.98 18.15
C GLN A 111 1.37 -15.97 19.28
N LEU A 112 0.12 -16.39 19.50
CA LEU A 112 -0.28 -17.27 20.61
C LEU A 112 -0.04 -18.75 20.34
N THR A 113 0.21 -19.13 19.09
CA THR A 113 0.38 -20.53 18.69
C THR A 113 1.67 -20.72 17.91
N VAL A 114 2.32 -21.87 18.06
CA VAL A 114 3.48 -22.28 17.26
C VAL A 114 2.96 -23.12 16.08
N PRO A 115 2.88 -22.56 14.84
CA PRO A 115 2.41 -23.34 13.70
C PRO A 115 3.48 -24.35 13.27
N VAL A 116 3.07 -25.61 13.16
CA VAL A 116 3.86 -26.68 12.53
C VAL A 116 3.09 -27.15 11.29
N THR A 117 3.77 -27.19 10.15
CA THR A 117 3.17 -27.63 8.89
C THR A 117 3.62 -29.05 8.57
N LEU A 118 2.65 -29.94 8.40
CA LEU A 118 2.87 -31.29 7.86
C LEU A 118 2.31 -31.36 6.45
N THR A 119 3.13 -31.85 5.51
CA THR A 119 2.74 -32.05 4.12
C THR A 119 2.85 -33.53 3.80
N THR A 120 1.77 -34.12 3.32
CA THR A 120 1.74 -35.52 2.87
C THR A 120 0.97 -35.63 1.56
N LYS A 121 1.22 -36.71 0.81
CA LYS A 121 0.47 -37.04 -0.41
C LYS A 121 -0.44 -38.22 -0.11
N ALA A 122 -1.68 -38.13 -0.56
CA ALA A 122 -2.65 -39.21 -0.49
C ALA A 122 -3.17 -39.51 -1.90
N ASP A 123 -3.30 -40.79 -2.24
CA ASP A 123 -3.95 -41.21 -3.48
C ASP A 123 -5.46 -41.00 -3.37
N ALA A 124 -6.02 -40.24 -4.31
CA ALA A 124 -7.44 -39.90 -4.37
C ALA A 124 -8.21 -40.71 -5.43
N THR A 125 -7.61 -41.73 -6.04
CA THR A 125 -8.24 -42.53 -7.12
C THR A 125 -9.60 -43.09 -6.70
N ASN A 126 -9.68 -43.69 -5.51
CA ASN A 126 -10.94 -44.24 -4.98
C ASN A 126 -11.99 -43.16 -4.70
N LEU A 127 -11.56 -41.97 -4.27
CA LEU A 127 -12.44 -40.84 -4.01
C LEU A 127 -13.07 -40.31 -5.31
N VAL A 128 -12.26 -40.22 -6.38
CA VAL A 128 -12.75 -39.84 -7.72
C VAL A 128 -13.75 -40.87 -8.26
N ASN A 129 -13.44 -42.15 -8.11
CA ASN A 129 -14.34 -43.24 -8.53
C ASN A 129 -15.67 -43.19 -7.80
N LEU A 130 -15.66 -43.01 -6.48
CA LEU A 130 -16.85 -42.87 -5.65
C LEU A 130 -17.71 -41.66 -6.08
N ARG A 131 -17.09 -40.52 -6.38
CA ARG A 131 -17.84 -39.37 -6.92
C ARG A 131 -18.42 -39.66 -8.30
N ASN A 132 -17.73 -40.39 -9.16
CA ASN A 132 -18.26 -40.78 -10.47
C ASN A 132 -19.47 -41.72 -10.33
N GLN A 133 -19.47 -42.62 -9.36
CA GLN A 133 -20.65 -43.45 -9.05
C GLN A 133 -21.86 -42.60 -8.66
N PHE A 134 -21.67 -41.56 -7.83
CA PHE A 134 -22.75 -40.62 -7.52
C PHE A 134 -23.24 -39.84 -8.74
N LYS A 135 -22.36 -39.52 -9.69
CA LYS A 135 -22.75 -38.88 -10.96
C LYS A 135 -23.52 -39.81 -11.89
N SER A 136 -23.13 -41.08 -11.96
CA SER A 136 -23.77 -42.09 -12.80
C SER A 136 -25.14 -42.51 -12.27
N THR A 137 -25.36 -42.34 -10.97
CA THR A 137 -26.67 -42.49 -10.36
C THR A 137 -27.48 -41.26 -10.72
N ASN A 138 -28.30 -41.32 -11.78
CA ASN A 138 -29.23 -40.27 -12.23
C ASN A 138 -30.36 -40.02 -11.20
N GLY A 139 -30.01 -39.86 -9.92
CA GLY A 139 -30.92 -39.57 -8.83
C GLY A 139 -31.23 -38.08 -8.76
N THR A 140 -32.34 -37.76 -8.11
CA THR A 140 -32.77 -36.37 -7.83
C THR A 140 -31.87 -35.67 -6.79
N HIS A 141 -30.93 -36.39 -6.18
CA HIS A 141 -30.09 -35.87 -5.12
C HIS A 141 -28.89 -35.09 -5.67
N PRO A 142 -28.48 -34.00 -4.98
CA PRO A 142 -27.31 -33.23 -5.36
C PRO A 142 -26.05 -34.09 -5.26
N ILE A 143 -25.20 -33.99 -6.28
CA ILE A 143 -23.94 -34.74 -6.36
C ILE A 143 -22.93 -34.09 -5.41
N PRO A 144 -22.39 -34.82 -4.42
CA PRO A 144 -21.42 -34.26 -3.48
C PRO A 144 -20.16 -33.72 -4.18
N SER A 145 -19.68 -32.58 -3.70
CA SER A 145 -18.39 -32.04 -4.07
C SER A 145 -17.27 -32.84 -3.39
N PHE A 146 -16.04 -32.68 -3.88
CA PHE A 146 -14.89 -33.28 -3.21
C PHE A 146 -14.70 -32.74 -1.78
N GLN A 147 -15.03 -31.46 -1.55
CA GLN A 147 -14.97 -30.87 -0.22
C GLN A 147 -15.97 -31.52 0.74
N ASP A 148 -17.18 -31.87 0.28
CA ASP A 148 -18.19 -32.54 1.11
C ASP A 148 -17.72 -33.94 1.52
N ILE A 149 -17.13 -34.69 0.58
CA ILE A 149 -16.60 -36.04 0.83
C ILE A 149 -15.42 -35.96 1.81
N ILE A 150 -14.49 -35.03 1.61
CA ILE A 150 -13.35 -34.83 2.51
C ILE A 150 -13.83 -34.40 3.90
N THR A 151 -14.78 -33.46 3.98
CA THR A 151 -15.38 -32.99 5.24
C THR A 151 -16.02 -34.15 6.01
N LYS A 152 -16.77 -35.02 5.32
CA LYS A 152 -17.38 -36.20 5.93
C LYS A 152 -16.32 -37.20 6.43
N LEU A 153 -15.24 -37.40 5.67
CA LEU A 153 -14.13 -38.26 6.07
C LEU A 153 -13.41 -37.71 7.31
N VAL A 154 -13.10 -36.41 7.33
CA VAL A 154 -12.50 -35.73 8.49
C VAL A 154 -13.42 -35.85 9.71
N ALA A 155 -14.73 -35.64 9.54
CA ALA A 155 -15.70 -35.79 10.63
C ALA A 155 -15.71 -37.20 11.24
N GLU A 156 -15.50 -38.24 10.43
CA GLU A 156 -15.43 -39.61 10.91
C GLU A 156 -14.10 -39.89 11.63
N VAL A 157 -12.98 -39.47 11.04
CA VAL A 157 -11.63 -39.63 11.61
C VAL A 157 -11.48 -38.91 12.96
N LEU A 158 -12.06 -37.73 13.11
CA LEU A 158 -12.00 -36.99 14.37
C LEU A 158 -12.70 -37.69 15.53
N LYS A 159 -13.69 -38.56 15.27
CA LYS A 159 -14.32 -39.37 16.33
C LYS A 159 -13.35 -40.41 16.90
N GLU A 160 -12.46 -40.94 16.07
CA GLU A 160 -11.43 -41.92 16.47
C GLU A 160 -10.21 -41.22 17.10
N HIS A 161 -9.91 -39.98 16.68
CA HIS A 161 -8.75 -39.21 17.13
C HIS A 161 -9.11 -37.88 17.80
N MET A 162 -9.79 -37.96 18.95
CA MET A 162 -10.37 -36.78 19.64
C MET A 162 -9.34 -35.71 20.04
N PHE A 163 -8.08 -36.08 20.30
CA PHE A 163 -7.02 -35.11 20.61
C PHE A 163 -6.80 -34.07 19.50
N LEU A 164 -7.08 -34.42 18.24
CA LEU A 164 -6.97 -33.49 17.11
C LEU A 164 -8.10 -32.44 17.10
N ALA A 165 -9.23 -32.73 17.75
CA ALA A 165 -10.35 -31.81 17.90
C ALA A 165 -10.28 -31.02 19.23
N GLY A 166 -9.25 -31.23 20.04
CA GLY A 166 -9.08 -30.55 21.32
C GLY A 166 -8.78 -29.07 21.17
N ARG A 167 -9.23 -28.27 22.15
CA ARG A 167 -8.85 -26.86 22.29
C ARG A 167 -7.92 -26.68 23.48
N TRP A 168 -6.97 -25.77 23.34
CA TRP A 168 -6.15 -25.31 24.47
C TRP A 168 -6.92 -24.29 25.29
N ASP A 169 -6.94 -24.47 26.60
CA ASP A 169 -7.60 -23.60 27.58
C ASP A 169 -6.67 -23.41 28.78
N GLU A 170 -5.72 -22.48 28.67
CA GLU A 170 -4.69 -22.05 29.65
C GLU A 170 -4.04 -23.15 30.52
N ASP A 171 -4.81 -23.79 31.40
CA ASP A 171 -4.40 -24.84 32.32
C ASP A 171 -4.79 -26.27 31.87
N ALA A 172 -5.58 -26.42 30.80
CA ALA A 172 -6.11 -27.71 30.34
C ALA A 172 -6.28 -27.81 28.81
N ILE A 173 -6.35 -29.05 28.33
CA ILE A 173 -6.83 -29.36 26.97
C ILE A 173 -8.27 -29.84 27.10
N VAL A 174 -9.20 -29.11 26.47
CA VAL A 174 -10.63 -29.46 26.47
C VAL A 174 -10.94 -30.26 25.20
N LEU A 175 -11.35 -31.51 25.38
CA LEU A 175 -11.80 -32.37 24.29
C LEU A 175 -13.32 -32.24 24.11
N PRO A 176 -13.82 -32.08 22.87
CA PRO A 176 -15.25 -31.98 22.62
C PRO A 176 -15.95 -33.33 22.80
N ALA A 177 -17.24 -33.31 23.16
CA ALA A 177 -18.06 -34.51 23.09
C ALA A 177 -18.36 -34.89 21.62
N HIS A 178 -18.70 -36.16 21.35
CA HIS A 178 -18.98 -36.63 19.99
C HIS A 178 -20.09 -35.85 19.26
N HIS A 179 -21.07 -35.31 19.99
CA HIS A 179 -22.17 -34.54 19.43
C HIS A 179 -21.85 -33.04 19.26
N GLU A 180 -20.71 -32.58 19.79
CA GLU A 180 -20.23 -31.20 19.72
C GLU A 180 -19.13 -31.02 18.65
N LEU A 181 -18.88 -32.06 17.84
CA LEU A 181 -17.90 -31.99 16.78
C LEU A 181 -18.40 -31.03 15.69
N HIS A 182 -17.67 -29.94 15.49
CA HIS A 182 -17.96 -28.93 14.48
C HIS A 182 -16.81 -28.80 13.48
N ILE A 183 -17.15 -28.68 12.20
CA ILE A 183 -16.22 -28.35 11.11
C ILE A 183 -16.69 -27.01 10.53
N GLY A 184 -15.85 -26.00 10.58
CA GLY A 184 -16.17 -24.62 10.16
C GLY A 184 -14.95 -23.84 9.70
#